data_AF-A0A2E3DH80-F1
#
_entry.id   AF-A0A2E3DH80-F1
#
_cell.length_a   1.000
_cell.length_b   1.000
_cell.length_c   1.000
_cell.angle_alpha   90.00
_cell.angle_beta   90.00
_cell.angle_gamma   90.00
#
_symmetry.space_group_name_H-M   'P 1'
#
loop_
_entity.id
_entity.type
_entity.pdbx_description
1 polymer ?
#
loop_
_entity_poly.entity_id
_entity_poly.type
_entity_poly.pdbx_seq_one_letter_code
_entity_poly.pdbx_strand_id
1 'polypeptide(L)' 'MTMLPCPTCMKQFNTDETKAMPFCSSRCRQVDLGRWFNEEYGLPFEPTQEEPLLEESPEL' A
#
# COMPACT_ATOMS: atom_id res chain seq x y z
N MET A 1 23.00 9.45 -9.96
CA MET A 1 21.67 9.87 -10.44
C MET A 1 20.89 8.65 -10.87
N THR A 2 20.13 8.08 -9.95
CA THR A 2 19.23 6.96 -10.21
C THR A 2 17.85 7.55 -10.48
N MET A 3 17.18 7.10 -11.53
CA MET A 3 15.81 7.51 -11.84
C MET A 3 14.86 6.41 -11.40
N LEU A 4 13.82 6.76 -10.64
CA LEU A 4 12.80 5.82 -10.18
C LEU A 4 11.39 6.38 -10.44
N PRO A 5 10.40 5.51 -10.71
CA PRO A 5 9.00 5.91 -10.71
C PRO A 5 8.50 6.11 -9.27
N CYS A 6 7.83 7.23 -9.00
CA CYS A 6 7.14 7.46 -7.74
C CYS A 6 5.94 6.50 -7.63
N PRO A 7 5.80 5.69 -6.58
CA PRO A 7 4.70 4.73 -6.45
C PRO A 7 3.32 5.40 -6.30
N THR A 8 3.26 6.66 -5.84
CA THR A 8 1.99 7.37 -5.63
C THR A 8 1.42 7.98 -6.90
N CYS A 9 2.28 8.57 -7.75
CA CYS A 9 1.87 9.39 -8.90
C CYS A 9 2.53 8.98 -10.22
N MET A 10 3.36 7.93 -10.22
CA MET A 10 4.08 7.37 -11.36
C MET A 10 5.07 8.32 -12.07
N LYS A 11 5.28 9.53 -11.55
CA LYS A 11 6.28 10.46 -12.08
C LYS A 11 7.69 9.89 -11.94
N GLN A 12 8.46 9.92 -13.03
CA GLN A 12 9.91 9.66 -13.00
C GLN A 12 10.64 10.80 -12.28
N PHE A 13 11.47 10.47 -11.30
CA PHE A 13 12.24 11.46 -10.54
C PHE A 13 13.65 10.96 -10.22
N ASN A 14 14.58 11.88 -10.06
CA ASN A 14 15.94 11.57 -9.63
C ASN A 14 15.96 11.41 -8.10
N THR A 15 16.52 10.31 -7.62
CA THR A 15 16.62 10.02 -6.19
C THR A 15 17.37 11.09 -5.40
N ASP A 16 18.28 11.81 -6.04
CA ASP A 16 19.11 12.84 -5.41
C ASP A 16 18.34 14.16 -5.17
N GLU A 17 17.17 14.35 -5.78
CA GLU A 17 16.37 15.59 -5.71
C GLU A 17 15.38 15.65 -4.54
N THR A 18 15.21 14.55 -3.79
CA THR A 18 14.18 14.44 -2.75
C THR A 18 14.68 13.67 -1.54
N LYS A 19 14.29 14.14 -0.35
CA LYS A 19 14.50 13.40 0.91
C LYS A 19 13.33 12.48 1.26
N ALA A 20 12.29 12.47 0.44
CA ALA A 20 11.06 11.72 0.66
C ALA A 20 11.06 10.37 -0.08
N MET A 21 12.23 9.76 -0.29
CA MET A 21 12.37 8.44 -0.91
C MET A 21 11.44 7.41 -0.25
N PRO A 22 10.77 6.51 -1.01
CA PRO A 22 10.83 6.31 -2.48
C PRO A 22 9.90 7.23 -3.31
N PHE A 23 9.44 8.34 -2.76
CA PHE A 23 8.49 9.25 -3.40
C PHE A 23 9.16 10.49 -3.98
N CYS A 24 8.59 11.04 -5.07
CA CYS A 24 9.12 12.25 -5.70
C CYS A 24 8.97 13.52 -4.85
N SER A 25 8.18 13.49 -3.76
CA SER A 25 7.97 14.64 -2.86
C SER A 25 7.32 14.23 -1.53
N SER A 26 7.43 15.10 -0.52
CA SER A 26 6.74 14.91 0.78
C SER A 26 5.22 14.80 0.64
N ARG A 27 4.60 15.49 -0.33
CA ARG A 27 3.16 15.38 -0.61
C ARG A 27 2.78 13.96 -1.03
N CYS A 28 3.56 13.33 -1.92
CA CYS A 28 3.27 11.96 -2.37
C CYS A 28 3.40 10.96 -1.22
N ARG A 29 4.39 11.13 -0.34
CA ARG A 29 4.50 10.32 0.90
C ARG A 29 3.26 10.43 1.79
N GLN A 30 2.72 11.64 1.97
CA GLN A 30 1.51 11.86 2.78
C GLN A 30 0.25 11.26 2.14
N VAL A 31 0.12 11.38 0.81
CA VAL A 31 -0.99 10.77 0.07
C VAL A 31 -0.93 9.25 0.21
N ASP A 32 0.24 8.64 0.04
CA ASP A 32 0.43 7.20 0.23
C ASP A 32 0.01 6.75 1.64
N LEU A 33 0.46 7.48 2.67
CA LEU A 33 0.05 7.23 4.06
C LEU A 33 -1.48 7.35 4.24
N GLY A 34 -2.12 8.31 3.58
CA GLY A 34 -3.57 8.43 3.58
C GLY A 34 -4.26 7.20 3.01
N ARG A 35 -3.77 6.64 1.90
CA ARG A 35 -4.29 5.40 1.31
C ARG A 35 -4.19 4.21 2.26
N TRP A 36 -3.11 4.11 3.02
CA TRP A 36 -2.96 3.11 4.07
C TRP A 36 -4.02 3.25 5.16
N PHE A 37 -4.23 4.46 5.69
CA PHE A 37 -5.22 4.71 6.73
C PHE A 37 -6.67 4.55 6.26
N ASN A 38 -6.92 4.75 4.98
CA ASN A 38 -8.23 4.57 4.37
C ASN A 38 -8.48 3.13 3.88
N GLU A 39 -7.58 2.18 4.18
CA GLU A 39 -7.69 0.78 3.73
C GLU A 39 -7.81 0.62 2.20
N GLU A 40 -7.23 1.55 1.43
CA GLU A 40 -7.25 1.50 -0.04
C GLU A 40 -6.28 0.45 -0.60
N TYR A 41 -5.33 -0.03 0.22
CA TYR A 41 -4.44 -1.12 -0.11
C TYR A 41 -4.99 -2.44 0.45
N GLY A 42 -5.34 -3.37 -0.44
CA GLY A 42 -5.78 -4.72 -0.09
C GLY A 42 -4.96 -5.78 -0.80
N LEU A 43 -4.83 -6.96 -0.18
CA LEU A 43 -4.31 -8.14 -0.85
C LEU A 43 -5.47 -8.91 -1.49
N PRO A 44 -5.27 -9.53 -2.66
CA PRO A 44 -6.25 -10.42 -3.22
C PRO A 44 -6.51 -11.58 -2.25
N PHE A 45 -7.78 -11.92 -2.06
CA PHE A 45 -8.15 -13.12 -1.32
C PHE A 45 -8.00 -14.33 -2.25
N GLU A 46 -7.10 -15.24 -1.90
CA GLU A 46 -7.04 -16.57 -2.49
C GLU A 46 -7.84 -17.53 -1.61
N PRO A 47 -9.02 -18.02 -2.05
CA PRO A 47 -9.76 -19.01 -1.27
C PRO A 47 -8.92 -20.27 -1.14
N THR A 48 -8.49 -20.58 0.09
CA THR A 48 -7.84 -21.85 0.38
C THR A 48 -8.89 -22.94 0.28
N GLN A 49 -8.61 -23.99 -0.51
CA GLN A 49 -9.43 -25.21 -0.45
C GLN A 49 -9.10 -25.84 0.91
N GLU A 50 -10.10 -25.91 1.80
CA GLU A 50 -10.00 -26.38 3.20
C GLU A 50 -9.66 -25.30 4.24
N GLU A 51 -10.67 -24.50 4.60
CA GLU A 51 -10.96 -24.28 6.03
C GLU A 51 -12.46 -24.54 6.24
N PRO A 52 -12.86 -25.49 7.12
CA PRO A 52 -14.23 -25.49 7.60
C PRO A 52 -14.44 -24.15 8.27
N LEU A 53 -15.43 -23.36 7.84
CA LEU A 53 -15.87 -22.22 8.63
C LEU A 53 -16.07 -22.74 10.05
N LEU A 54 -15.28 -22.24 11.00
CA LEU A 54 -15.62 -22.38 12.40
C LEU A 54 -16.99 -21.74 12.51
N GLU A 55 -18.05 -22.57 12.59
CA GLU A 55 -19.35 -22.12 13.02
C GLU A 55 -19.09 -21.39 14.33
N GLU A 56 -19.27 -20.07 14.33
CA GLU A 56 -19.46 -19.35 15.58
C GLU A 56 -20.65 -20.03 16.24
N SER A 57 -20.38 -20.94 17.18
CA SER A 57 -21.42 -21.55 18.00
C SER A 57 -22.22 -20.39 18.59
N PRO A 58 -23.49 -20.20 18.21
CA PRO A 58 -24.33 -19.39 19.04
C PRO A 58 -24.52 -20.16 20.35
N GLU A 59 -24.53 -19.39 21.45
CA GLU A 59 -24.93 -19.77 22.81
C GLU A 59 -23.83 -20.25 23.77
N LEU A 60 -23.41 -19.32 24.64
CA LEU A 60 -23.53 -19.50 26.09
C LEU A 60 -24.01 -18.19 26.74
#